data_AF-A0AAE0ERC5-F1
#
_entry.id   AF-A0AAE0ERC5-F1
#
_cell.length_a   1.000
_cell.length_b   1.000
_cell.length_c   1.000
_cell.angle_alpha   90.00
_cell.angle_beta   90.00
_cell.angle_gamma   90.00
#
_symmetry.space_group_name_H-M   'P 1'
#
loop_
_entity.id
_entity.type
_entity.pdbx_description
1 polymer ?
#
loop_
_entity_poly.entity_id
_entity_poly.type
_entity_poly.pdbx_seq_one_letter_code
_entity_poly.pdbx_strand_id
1 'polypeptide(L)'
;MGVAHQMVKDLKAQGHTIIIHTARGMKPSKVGEQAALGVAIAEVGCATFKNLAEHEIPFDEIVFGKPHADVYLDDKAVNALSGDMDRGIGWMLADGASGQEVVPKNLPAREFNKVLIMAEHVEKKGLREYLLGEIHFYKNCPESIKDLFPKMHDSDTSEALTPFCSVTIERIFGITFTHMSINRCVTPQRLILVMDALSRIHRCELPPNQKSDGLLDYGNYYNKVKARLTQHSDVYTSLLASEADHREVQRLLTYLKAYESQQRAFHCGRDPWRPSVQ
;
A
#
# COMPACT_ATOMS: atom_id res chain seq x y z
N MET A 1 -13.41 -10.78 -19.26
CA MET A 1 -13.18 -12.06 -18.55
C MET A 1 -12.93 -11.74 -17.09
N GLY A 2 -13.58 -12.43 -16.14
CA GLY A 2 -13.52 -12.07 -14.72
C GLY A 2 -12.20 -12.48 -14.05
N VAL A 3 -11.77 -11.69 -13.05
CA VAL A 3 -10.53 -11.85 -12.26
C VAL A 3 -10.36 -13.28 -11.71
N ALA A 4 -11.46 -13.88 -11.21
CA ALA A 4 -11.46 -15.23 -10.66
C ALA A 4 -11.03 -16.33 -11.65
N HIS A 5 -11.33 -16.17 -12.94
CA HIS A 5 -10.96 -17.17 -13.95
C HIS A 5 -9.43 -17.21 -14.14
N GLN A 6 -8.79 -16.05 -14.29
CA GLN A 6 -7.34 -15.99 -14.44
C GLN A 6 -6.62 -16.57 -13.22
N MET A 7 -7.15 -16.28 -12.02
CA MET A 7 -6.58 -16.79 -10.78
C MET A 7 -6.52 -18.32 -10.69
N VAL A 8 -7.60 -18.99 -11.10
CA VAL A 8 -7.64 -20.46 -11.08
C VAL A 8 -6.60 -21.06 -12.03
N LYS A 9 -6.38 -20.43 -13.19
CA LYS A 9 -5.32 -20.82 -14.14
C LYS A 9 -3.93 -20.64 -13.54
N ASP A 10 -3.67 -19.50 -12.90
CA ASP A 10 -2.37 -19.20 -12.29
C ASP A 10 -2.07 -20.13 -11.11
N LEU A 11 -3.04 -20.38 -10.25
CA LEU A 11 -2.92 -21.34 -9.15
C LEU A 11 -2.63 -22.75 -9.68
N LYS A 12 -3.31 -23.17 -10.75
CA LYS A 12 -3.05 -24.48 -11.37
C LYS A 12 -1.63 -24.56 -11.94
N ALA A 13 -1.17 -23.52 -12.62
CA ALA A 13 0.18 -23.46 -13.18
C ALA A 13 1.28 -23.58 -12.11
N GLN A 14 1.00 -23.15 -10.88
CA GLN A 14 1.91 -23.25 -9.75
C GLN A 14 1.76 -24.56 -8.95
N GLY A 15 0.96 -25.50 -9.43
CA GLY A 15 0.83 -26.84 -8.85
C GLY A 15 -0.22 -26.96 -7.76
N HIS A 16 -1.10 -25.97 -7.60
CA HIS A 16 -2.23 -26.12 -6.68
C HIS A 16 -3.29 -27.09 -7.21
N THR A 17 -3.92 -27.82 -6.29
CA THR A 17 -5.09 -28.65 -6.59
C THR A 17 -6.34 -27.77 -6.61
N ILE A 18 -7.08 -27.83 -7.71
CA ILE A 18 -8.29 -27.02 -7.91
C ILE A 18 -9.51 -27.92 -7.78
N ILE A 19 -10.32 -27.70 -6.74
CA ILE A 19 -11.56 -28.42 -6.49
C ILE A 19 -12.74 -27.46 -6.68
N ILE A 20 -13.63 -27.75 -7.62
CA ILE A 20 -14.85 -26.97 -7.85
C ILE A 20 -15.98 -27.59 -7.02
N HIS A 21 -16.37 -26.95 -5.92
CA HIS A 21 -17.49 -27.37 -5.09
C HIS A 21 -18.72 -26.48 -5.33
N THR A 22 -19.80 -27.02 -5.90
CA THR A 22 -20.93 -26.24 -6.44
C THR A 22 -22.29 -26.63 -5.86
N ALA A 23 -23.13 -25.61 -5.61
CA ALA A 23 -24.53 -25.75 -5.24
C ALA A 23 -25.46 -25.65 -6.46
N ARG A 24 -24.92 -25.58 -7.69
CA ARG A 24 -25.73 -25.41 -8.90
C ARG A 24 -26.67 -26.61 -9.07
N GLY A 25 -27.95 -26.32 -9.31
CA GLY A 25 -29.00 -27.34 -9.40
C GLY A 25 -29.54 -27.82 -8.05
N MET A 26 -28.91 -27.44 -6.93
CA MET A 26 -29.42 -27.73 -5.60
C MET A 26 -30.60 -26.81 -5.32
N LYS A 27 -31.81 -27.36 -5.36
CA LYS A 27 -33.05 -26.69 -4.97
C LYS A 27 -33.45 -27.12 -3.56
N PRO A 28 -34.13 -26.27 -2.77
CA PRO A 28 -34.80 -26.70 -1.56
C PRO A 28 -35.78 -27.83 -1.92
N SER A 29 -35.43 -29.04 -1.53
CA SER A 29 -36.11 -30.27 -1.93
C SER A 29 -36.81 -30.86 -0.72
N LYS A 30 -38.07 -31.32 -0.88
CA LYS A 30 -38.78 -32.12 0.14
C LYS A 30 -38.26 -33.56 0.24
N VAL A 31 -37.45 -33.97 -0.74
CA VAL A 31 -36.79 -35.29 -0.81
C VAL A 31 -35.40 -35.14 -0.17
N GLY A 32 -34.94 -36.16 0.56
CA GLY A 32 -33.65 -36.12 1.27
C GLY A 32 -32.46 -35.71 0.40
N GLU A 33 -31.41 -35.17 1.04
CA GLU A 33 -30.27 -34.50 0.40
C GLU A 33 -29.63 -35.32 -0.74
N GLN A 34 -29.55 -36.64 -0.57
CA GLN A 34 -28.91 -37.54 -1.53
C GLN A 34 -29.72 -37.73 -2.82
N ALA A 35 -31.06 -37.67 -2.74
CA ALA A 35 -31.92 -37.69 -3.91
C ALA A 35 -31.85 -36.35 -4.68
N ALA A 36 -31.71 -35.23 -3.98
CA ALA A 36 -31.55 -33.91 -4.58
C ALA A 36 -30.24 -33.79 -5.38
N LEU A 37 -29.16 -34.44 -4.93
CA LEU A 37 -27.88 -34.49 -5.65
C LEU A 37 -28.00 -35.16 -7.02
N GLY A 38 -28.62 -36.34 -7.09
CA GLY A 38 -28.77 -37.09 -8.35
C GLY A 38 -29.57 -36.29 -9.39
N VAL A 39 -30.63 -35.61 -8.94
CA VAL A 39 -31.43 -34.72 -9.80
C VAL A 39 -30.62 -33.52 -10.27
N ALA A 40 -29.88 -32.86 -9.38
CA ALA A 40 -29.04 -31.73 -9.75
C ALA A 40 -28.00 -32.11 -10.82
N ILE A 41 -27.32 -33.24 -10.65
CA ILE A 41 -26.34 -33.73 -11.64
C ILE A 41 -27.01 -34.01 -12.99
N ALA A 42 -28.18 -34.65 -12.99
CA ALA A 42 -28.93 -34.94 -14.22
C ALA A 42 -29.39 -33.65 -14.93
N GLU A 43 -29.82 -32.63 -14.19
CA GLU A 43 -30.30 -31.37 -14.74
C GLU A 43 -29.17 -30.47 -15.27
N VAL A 44 -28.09 -30.27 -14.49
CA VAL A 44 -27.09 -29.21 -14.76
C VAL A 44 -25.68 -29.72 -15.00
N GLY A 45 -25.42 -31.01 -14.82
CA GLY A 45 -24.07 -31.59 -14.92
C GLY A 45 -23.44 -31.32 -16.28
N CYS A 46 -24.10 -31.75 -17.36
CA CYS A 46 -23.61 -31.60 -18.73
C CYS A 46 -23.31 -30.13 -19.09
N ALA A 47 -24.25 -29.22 -18.78
CA ALA A 47 -24.06 -27.79 -19.01
C ALA A 47 -22.88 -27.23 -18.20
N THR A 48 -22.66 -27.70 -16.98
CA THR A 48 -21.54 -27.24 -16.13
C THR A 48 -20.21 -27.66 -16.72
N PHE A 49 -20.04 -28.93 -17.10
CA PHE A 49 -18.81 -29.40 -17.75
C PHE A 49 -18.55 -28.68 -19.07
N LYS A 50 -19.59 -28.46 -19.87
CA LYS A 50 -19.47 -27.73 -21.14
C LYS A 50 -18.96 -26.30 -20.92
N ASN A 51 -19.53 -25.55 -19.96
CA ASN A 51 -19.06 -24.20 -19.66
C ASN A 51 -17.60 -24.17 -19.16
N LEU A 52 -17.20 -25.13 -18.32
CA LEU A 52 -15.82 -25.22 -17.83
C LEU A 52 -14.84 -25.47 -18.98
N ALA A 53 -15.21 -26.35 -19.93
CA ALA A 53 -14.42 -26.63 -21.11
C ALA A 53 -14.35 -25.43 -22.07
N GLU A 54 -15.50 -24.79 -22.35
CA GLU A 54 -15.58 -23.61 -23.23
C GLU A 54 -14.75 -22.43 -22.74
N HIS A 55 -14.64 -22.28 -21.41
CA HIS A 55 -13.82 -21.24 -20.81
C HIS A 55 -12.41 -21.70 -20.43
N GLU A 56 -12.04 -22.95 -20.68
CA GLU A 56 -10.74 -23.53 -20.33
C GLU A 56 -10.41 -23.36 -18.82
N ILE A 57 -11.40 -23.51 -17.95
CA ILE A 57 -11.20 -23.39 -16.50
C ILE A 57 -10.59 -24.72 -16.00
N PRO A 58 -9.34 -24.74 -15.51
CA PRO A 58 -8.74 -25.98 -15.06
C PRO A 58 -9.31 -26.40 -13.70
N PHE A 59 -9.49 -27.71 -13.51
CA PHE A 59 -9.85 -28.31 -12.22
C PHE A 59 -9.32 -29.75 -12.14
N ASP A 60 -9.07 -30.22 -10.92
CA ASP A 60 -8.70 -31.61 -10.62
C ASP A 60 -9.94 -32.42 -10.23
N GLU A 61 -10.83 -31.80 -9.47
CA GLU A 61 -12.06 -32.41 -8.96
C GLU A 61 -13.24 -31.46 -9.08
N ILE A 62 -14.43 -32.04 -9.29
CA ILE A 62 -15.70 -31.31 -9.22
C ILE A 62 -16.66 -32.06 -8.32
N VAL A 63 -17.17 -31.36 -7.31
CA VAL A 63 -18.06 -31.88 -6.30
C VAL A 63 -19.39 -31.14 -6.41
N PHE A 64 -20.44 -31.88 -6.76
CA PHE A 64 -21.82 -31.40 -6.67
C PHE A 64 -22.37 -31.68 -5.27
N GLY A 65 -23.35 -30.89 -4.84
CA GLY A 65 -24.00 -31.10 -3.55
C GLY A 65 -23.62 -30.11 -2.46
N LYS A 66 -22.95 -28.99 -2.80
CA LYS A 66 -22.76 -27.91 -1.84
C LYS A 66 -24.14 -27.45 -1.33
N PRO A 67 -24.38 -27.34 0.00
CA PRO A 67 -25.67 -26.93 0.53
C PRO A 67 -26.11 -25.59 -0.04
N HIS A 68 -27.35 -25.46 -0.50
CA HIS A 68 -27.87 -24.17 -0.98
C HIS A 68 -28.21 -23.25 0.21
N ALA A 69 -27.21 -22.58 0.78
CA ALA A 69 -27.34 -21.71 1.94
C ALA A 69 -27.48 -20.22 1.57
N ASP A 70 -28.14 -19.44 2.43
CA ASP A 70 -28.24 -17.99 2.30
C ASP A 70 -26.91 -17.29 2.58
N VAL A 71 -26.13 -17.80 3.53
CA VAL A 71 -24.82 -17.27 3.94
C VAL A 71 -23.87 -18.42 4.26
N TYR A 72 -22.59 -18.26 3.91
CA TYR A 72 -21.50 -19.14 4.36
C TYR A 72 -20.59 -18.35 5.29
N LEU A 73 -20.29 -18.94 6.45
CA LEU A 73 -19.30 -18.43 7.40
C LEU A 73 -18.16 -19.44 7.48
N ASP A 74 -16.96 -19.01 7.10
CA ASP A 74 -15.77 -19.86 7.02
C ASP A 74 -14.55 -18.97 7.25
N ASP A 75 -13.59 -19.44 8.06
CA ASP A 75 -12.40 -18.70 8.45
C ASP A 75 -11.37 -18.58 7.33
N LYS A 76 -11.44 -19.47 6.32
CA LYS A 76 -10.58 -19.48 5.14
C LYS A 76 -11.30 -19.04 3.87
N ALA A 77 -12.56 -18.63 3.96
CA ALA A 77 -13.28 -18.14 2.79
C ALA A 77 -12.73 -16.80 2.31
N VAL A 78 -12.44 -16.74 1.01
CA VAL A 78 -12.21 -15.49 0.30
C VAL A 78 -13.35 -15.28 -0.68
N ASN A 79 -13.96 -14.10 -0.62
CA ASN A 79 -15.07 -13.77 -1.51
C ASN A 79 -14.55 -13.52 -2.92
N ALA A 80 -14.91 -14.40 -3.85
CA ALA A 80 -14.53 -14.28 -5.24
C ALA A 80 -15.14 -13.09 -5.99
N LEU A 81 -16.20 -12.50 -5.43
CA LEU A 81 -16.89 -11.34 -5.97
C LEU A 81 -16.44 -10.02 -5.34
N SER A 82 -15.64 -10.06 -4.26
CA SER A 82 -15.00 -8.85 -3.78
C SER A 82 -13.85 -8.49 -4.73
N GLY A 83 -13.72 -7.21 -5.09
CA GLY A 83 -12.64 -6.73 -5.96
C GLY A 83 -11.23 -6.88 -5.38
N ASP A 84 -11.11 -7.41 -4.16
CA ASP A 84 -9.87 -7.58 -3.38
C ASP A 84 -9.48 -9.05 -3.19
N MET A 85 -9.99 -9.96 -4.02
CA MET A 85 -9.72 -11.41 -3.94
C MET A 85 -8.22 -11.72 -3.81
N ASP A 86 -7.39 -11.12 -4.66
CA ASP A 86 -5.92 -11.23 -4.67
C ASP A 86 -5.30 -10.91 -3.31
N ARG A 87 -5.84 -9.90 -2.61
CA ARG A 87 -5.39 -9.52 -1.27
C ARG A 87 -5.85 -10.53 -0.23
N GLY A 88 -7.09 -11.01 -0.35
CA GLY A 88 -7.67 -11.98 0.57
C GLY A 88 -6.92 -13.31 0.61
N ILE A 89 -6.41 -13.78 -0.54
CA ILE A 89 -5.59 -15.00 -0.61
C ILE A 89 -4.08 -14.74 -0.48
N GLY A 90 -3.65 -13.47 -0.39
CA GLY A 90 -2.22 -13.11 -0.36
C GLY A 90 -1.48 -13.43 -1.66
N TRP A 91 -2.20 -13.50 -2.78
CA TRP A 91 -1.68 -13.89 -4.08
C TRP A 91 -1.88 -12.75 -5.06
N MET A 92 -0.78 -12.10 -5.47
CA MET A 92 -0.88 -11.15 -6.57
C MET A 92 -0.99 -11.93 -7.87
N LEU A 93 -2.09 -11.75 -8.58
CA LEU A 93 -2.17 -12.16 -9.97
C LEU A 93 -0.98 -11.53 -10.71
N ALA A 94 -0.25 -12.36 -11.44
CA ALA A 94 0.65 -11.84 -12.45
C ALA A 94 -0.26 -11.17 -13.48
N ASP A 95 -0.30 -9.84 -13.50
CA ASP A 95 -1.07 -9.09 -14.49
C ASP A 95 -0.57 -9.49 -15.90
N GLY A 96 -1.23 -10.48 -16.49
CA GLY A 96 -0.96 -10.97 -17.83
C GLY A 96 -1.51 -9.99 -18.85
N ALA A 97 -0.74 -8.95 -19.19
CA ALA A 97 -0.75 -8.27 -20.49
C ALA A 97 0.34 -7.19 -20.60
N SER A 98 1.59 -7.52 -20.31
CA SER A 98 2.79 -6.94 -20.94
C SER A 98 3.99 -7.57 -20.26
N GLY A 99 5.03 -7.92 -21.02
CA GLY A 99 6.27 -8.51 -20.49
C GLY A 99 7.08 -7.54 -19.64
N GLN A 100 6.51 -7.02 -18.56
CA GLN A 100 7.19 -6.25 -17.53
C GLN A 100 7.49 -7.17 -16.34
N GLU A 101 8.77 -7.24 -15.99
CA GLU A 101 9.24 -7.81 -14.73
C GLU A 101 8.37 -7.35 -13.56
N VAL A 102 7.80 -8.34 -12.85
CA VAL A 102 7.05 -8.13 -11.62
C VAL A 102 8.05 -7.79 -10.51
N VAL A 103 8.29 -6.49 -10.32
CA VAL A 103 8.89 -5.99 -9.09
C VAL A 103 7.91 -6.33 -7.95
N PRO A 104 8.37 -6.92 -6.82
CA PRO A 104 7.49 -7.17 -5.68
C PRO A 104 6.82 -5.86 -5.29
N LYS A 105 5.50 -5.76 -5.47
CA LYS A 105 4.72 -4.61 -5.00
C LYS A 105 4.88 -4.58 -3.48
N ASN A 106 5.76 -3.69 -3.02
CA ASN A 106 5.74 -3.15 -1.67
C ASN A 106 4.31 -2.65 -1.38
N LEU A 107 3.92 -2.71 -0.10
CA LEU A 107 2.63 -2.26 0.43
C LEU A 107 1.98 -1.17 -0.45
N PRO A 108 0.72 -1.35 -0.91
CA PRO A 108 0.07 -0.35 -1.74
C PRO A 108 0.16 1.01 -1.03
N ALA A 109 0.70 2.00 -1.75
CA ALA A 109 0.77 3.36 -1.26
C ALA A 109 -0.63 3.80 -0.82
N ARG A 110 -0.71 4.61 0.25
CA ARG A 110 -1.98 5.19 0.70
C ARG A 110 -2.71 5.79 -0.50
N GLU A 111 -3.97 5.37 -0.61
CA GLU A 111 -4.85 5.36 -1.77
C GLU A 111 -5.29 6.77 -2.23
N PHE A 112 -4.33 7.63 -2.58
CA PHE A 112 -4.60 9.01 -3.02
C PHE A 112 -4.13 9.28 -4.46
N ASN A 113 -3.16 8.50 -4.95
CA ASN A 113 -2.54 8.72 -6.26
C ASN A 113 -2.51 7.41 -7.07
N LYS A 114 -2.88 7.49 -8.35
CA LYS A 114 -2.71 6.43 -9.34
C LYS A 114 -1.28 6.49 -9.89
N VAL A 115 -0.55 5.39 -9.79
CA VAL A 115 0.84 5.29 -10.29
C VAL A 115 0.87 4.39 -11.53
N LEU A 116 1.45 4.88 -12.60
CA LEU A 116 1.66 4.21 -13.87
C LEU A 116 3.17 4.04 -14.06
N ILE A 117 3.65 2.81 -14.10
CA ILE A 117 5.08 2.50 -14.22
C ILE A 117 5.40 2.20 -15.68
N MET A 118 6.24 3.02 -16.30
CA MET A 118 6.71 2.83 -17.68
C MET A 118 8.16 2.33 -17.67
N ALA A 119 8.76 2.10 -18.85
CA ALA A 119 10.11 1.54 -18.96
C ALA A 119 11.14 2.42 -18.26
N GLU A 120 11.17 3.73 -18.55
CA GLU A 120 12.20 4.65 -18.04
C GLU A 120 11.66 5.69 -17.02
N HIS A 121 10.34 5.79 -16.88
CA HIS A 121 9.70 6.79 -16.05
C HIS A 121 8.48 6.24 -15.31
N VAL A 122 8.05 6.97 -14.30
CA VAL A 122 6.86 6.72 -13.50
C VAL A 122 5.96 7.95 -13.60
N GLU A 123 4.73 7.75 -14.04
CA GLU A 123 3.70 8.79 -14.05
C GLU A 123 2.80 8.62 -12.82
N LYS A 124 2.66 9.67 -12.03
CA LYS A 124 1.80 9.71 -10.84
C LYS A 124 0.68 10.72 -11.08
N LYS A 125 -0.58 10.27 -10.96
CA LYS A 125 -1.79 11.09 -11.10
C LYS A 125 -2.55 11.15 -9.80
N GLY A 126 -3.00 12.33 -9.40
CA GLY A 126 -3.69 12.50 -8.13
C GLY A 126 -4.46 13.81 -8.05
N LEU A 127 -5.17 14.02 -6.95
CA LEU A 127 -5.81 15.31 -6.69
C LEU A 127 -4.77 16.40 -6.49
N ARG A 128 -5.06 17.60 -7.01
CA ARG A 128 -4.19 18.78 -6.94
C ARG A 128 -3.73 19.10 -5.52
N GLU A 129 -4.65 19.05 -4.55
CA GLU A 129 -4.37 19.34 -3.15
C GLU A 129 -3.28 18.45 -2.53
N TYR A 130 -3.09 17.22 -3.04
CA TYR A 130 -2.07 16.31 -2.55
C TYR A 130 -0.77 16.35 -3.35
N LEU A 131 -0.84 16.56 -4.67
CA LEU A 131 0.30 16.38 -5.56
C LEU A 131 1.02 17.70 -5.92
N LEU A 132 0.39 18.86 -5.72
CA LEU A 132 1.04 20.16 -5.97
C LEU A 132 2.30 20.39 -5.13
N GLY A 133 2.30 19.95 -3.87
CA GLY A 133 3.48 20.06 -3.00
C GLY A 133 4.67 19.25 -3.51
N GLU A 134 4.42 18.05 -4.03
CA GLU A 134 5.45 17.19 -4.61
C GLU A 134 5.97 17.76 -5.94
N ILE A 135 5.08 18.26 -6.81
CA ILE A 135 5.48 18.94 -8.05
C ILE A 135 6.32 20.19 -7.73
N HIS A 136 5.92 20.97 -6.73
CA HIS A 136 6.66 22.13 -6.28
C HIS A 136 8.05 21.75 -5.77
N PHE A 137 8.16 20.68 -4.97
CA PHE A 137 9.43 20.15 -4.49
C PHE A 137 10.38 19.81 -5.65
N TYR A 138 9.94 19.05 -6.65
CA TYR A 138 10.80 18.69 -7.78
C TYR A 138 11.22 19.91 -8.62
N LYS A 139 10.36 20.92 -8.78
CA LYS A 139 10.68 22.17 -9.49
C LYS A 139 11.69 23.06 -8.75
N ASN A 140 11.75 22.96 -7.43
CA ASN A 140 12.52 23.87 -6.57
C ASN A 140 13.60 23.15 -5.74
N CYS A 141 13.86 21.86 -6.00
CA CYS A 141 14.82 21.06 -5.25
C CYS A 141 16.22 21.67 -5.34
N PRO A 142 16.90 21.95 -4.21
CA PRO A 142 18.25 22.52 -4.24
C PRO A 142 19.26 21.60 -4.92
N GLU A 143 20.14 22.18 -5.73
CA GLU A 143 21.11 21.42 -6.53
C GLU A 143 22.05 20.55 -5.68
N SER A 144 22.32 20.93 -4.43
CA SER A 144 23.17 20.20 -3.48
C SER A 144 22.61 18.84 -3.02
N ILE A 145 21.30 18.62 -3.16
CA ILE A 145 20.62 17.38 -2.75
C ILE A 145 19.78 16.75 -3.87
N LYS A 146 19.73 17.38 -5.04
CA LYS A 146 18.88 16.97 -6.17
C LYS A 146 19.23 15.57 -6.69
N ASP A 147 20.48 15.16 -6.58
CA ASP A 147 20.97 13.81 -6.92
C ASP A 147 20.41 12.71 -6.02
N LEU A 148 19.86 13.05 -4.85
CA LEU A 148 19.25 12.09 -3.93
C LEU A 148 17.82 11.70 -4.36
N PHE A 149 17.22 12.41 -5.31
CA PHE A 149 15.83 12.24 -5.73
C PHE A 149 15.73 11.92 -7.22
N PRO A 150 14.65 11.25 -7.66
CA PRO A 150 14.40 11.02 -9.08
C PRO A 150 14.32 12.33 -9.86
N LYS A 151 14.79 12.35 -11.12
CA LYS A 151 14.60 13.52 -11.98
C LYS A 151 13.15 13.68 -12.39
N MET A 152 12.62 14.89 -12.34
CA MET A 152 11.31 15.19 -12.91
C MET A 152 11.45 15.48 -14.41
N HIS A 153 10.65 14.79 -15.23
CA HIS A 153 10.61 14.99 -16.67
C HIS A 153 9.51 15.97 -17.08
N ASP A 154 8.31 15.81 -16.52
CA ASP A 154 7.15 16.62 -16.89
C ASP A 154 6.13 16.72 -15.74
N SER A 155 5.24 17.70 -15.81
CA SER A 155 4.11 17.86 -14.88
C SER A 155 2.91 18.50 -15.58
N ASP A 156 1.73 17.90 -15.48
CA ASP A 156 0.47 18.53 -15.91
C ASP A 156 -0.24 19.13 -14.69
N THR A 157 -0.26 20.47 -14.63
CA THR A 157 -1.00 21.24 -13.61
C THR A 157 -2.10 22.09 -14.23
N SER A 158 -2.59 21.76 -15.43
CA SER A 158 -3.67 22.50 -16.09
C SER A 158 -4.93 22.53 -15.22
N GLU A 159 -5.52 23.72 -15.08
CA GLU A 159 -6.75 23.94 -14.31
C GLU A 159 -8.01 23.75 -15.15
N ALA A 160 -7.84 23.53 -16.47
CA ALA A 160 -8.90 23.80 -17.42
C ALA A 160 -10.07 22.82 -17.38
N LEU A 161 -9.92 21.57 -16.87
CA LEU A 161 -10.97 20.55 -17.01
C LEU A 161 -11.08 19.51 -15.89
N THR A 162 -10.11 19.36 -14.97
CA THR A 162 -10.20 18.33 -13.92
C THR A 162 -9.48 18.74 -12.61
N PRO A 163 -9.92 18.27 -11.42
CA PRO A 163 -9.23 18.52 -10.15
C PRO A 163 -7.94 17.66 -10.00
N PHE A 164 -7.51 16.99 -11.06
CA PHE A 164 -6.35 16.13 -11.05
C PHE A 164 -5.12 16.87 -11.60
N CYS A 165 -3.95 16.46 -11.15
CA CYS A 165 -2.69 16.79 -11.79
C CYS A 165 -1.83 15.53 -11.91
N SER A 166 -0.80 15.60 -12.75
CA SER A 166 0.16 14.53 -12.91
C SER A 166 1.59 15.02 -12.80
N VAL A 167 2.47 14.12 -12.40
CA VAL A 167 3.92 14.31 -12.45
C VAL A 167 4.57 13.07 -13.03
N THR A 168 5.50 13.28 -13.95
CA THR A 168 6.30 12.23 -14.57
C THR A 168 7.73 12.36 -14.07
N ILE A 169 8.22 11.31 -13.41
CA ILE A 169 9.55 11.26 -12.80
C ILE A 169 10.34 10.05 -13.29
N GLU A 170 11.66 10.12 -13.18
CA GLU A 170 12.60 9.06 -13.50
C GLU A 170 12.27 7.77 -12.73
N ARG A 171 12.35 6.63 -13.42
CA ARG A 171 12.23 5.33 -12.78
C ARG A 171 13.57 4.93 -12.17
N ILE A 172 13.59 4.73 -10.86
CA ILE A 172 14.76 4.19 -10.17
C ILE A 172 14.73 2.67 -10.22
N PHE A 173 15.73 2.09 -10.89
CA PHE A 173 15.95 0.64 -10.92
C PHE A 173 16.72 0.24 -9.67
N GLY A 174 16.06 -0.46 -8.76
CA GLY A 174 16.71 -0.93 -7.55
C GLY A 174 15.76 -1.61 -6.57
N ILE A 175 16.34 -2.17 -5.52
CA ILE A 175 15.61 -2.79 -4.41
C ILE A 175 15.35 -1.72 -3.35
N THR A 176 14.11 -1.62 -2.87
CA THR A 176 13.77 -0.65 -1.82
C THR A 176 14.48 -0.97 -0.50
N PHE A 177 14.77 0.06 0.28
CA PHE A 177 15.36 -0.14 1.61
C PHE A 177 14.45 -0.98 2.52
N THR A 178 13.14 -0.79 2.44
CA THR A 178 12.14 -1.62 3.15
C THR A 178 12.26 -3.10 2.78
N HIS A 179 12.37 -3.43 1.49
CA HIS A 179 12.55 -4.81 1.06
C HIS A 179 13.85 -5.40 1.61
N MET A 180 14.95 -4.64 1.59
CA MET A 180 16.20 -5.09 2.20
C MET A 180 16.08 -5.29 3.72
N SER A 181 15.38 -4.40 4.42
CA SER A 181 15.19 -4.45 5.87
C SER A 181 14.40 -5.69 6.29
N ILE A 182 13.25 -5.93 5.64
CA ILE A 182 12.38 -7.09 5.92
C ILE A 182 13.13 -8.40 5.70
N ASN A 183 13.91 -8.48 4.63
CA ASN A 183 14.68 -9.68 4.28
C ASN A 183 16.02 -9.79 5.03
N ARG A 184 16.31 -8.89 5.99
CA ARG A 184 17.57 -8.86 6.76
C ARG A 184 18.82 -8.75 5.87
N CYS A 185 18.69 -8.08 4.73
CA CYS A 185 19.76 -7.85 3.75
C CYS A 185 20.38 -6.43 3.84
N VAL A 186 20.13 -5.70 4.93
CA VAL A 186 20.74 -4.39 5.17
C VAL A 186 22.16 -4.59 5.69
N THR A 187 23.14 -4.06 4.96
CA THR A 187 24.55 -4.04 5.38
C THR A 187 24.87 -2.73 6.11
N PRO A 188 25.91 -2.70 6.97
CA PRO A 188 26.36 -1.46 7.60
C PRO A 188 26.64 -0.34 6.59
N GLN A 189 27.24 -0.67 5.43
CA GLN A 189 27.54 0.29 4.37
C GLN A 189 26.27 0.90 3.77
N ARG A 190 25.22 0.09 3.53
CA ARG A 190 23.93 0.59 3.02
C ARG A 190 23.23 1.50 4.03
N LEU A 191 23.35 1.19 5.32
CA LEU A 191 22.82 2.05 6.36
C LEU A 191 23.56 3.40 6.41
N ILE A 192 24.89 3.38 6.30
CA ILE A 192 25.71 4.61 6.22
C ILE A 192 25.27 5.48 5.03
N LEU A 193 25.04 4.91 3.85
CA LEU A 193 24.54 5.67 2.69
C LEU A 193 23.22 6.40 2.96
N VAL A 194 22.28 5.76 3.66
CA VAL A 194 21.01 6.41 4.05
C VAL A 194 21.27 7.53 5.07
N MET A 195 22.13 7.30 6.05
CA MET A 195 22.46 8.31 7.06
C MET A 195 23.19 9.52 6.46
N ASP A 196 24.08 9.30 5.49
CA ASP A 196 24.77 10.37 4.78
C ASP A 196 23.82 11.18 3.91
N ALA A 197 22.90 10.52 3.19
CA ALA A 197 21.85 11.20 2.43
C ALA A 197 20.97 12.07 3.33
N LEU A 198 20.55 11.56 4.49
CA LEU A 198 19.79 12.34 5.49
C LEU A 198 20.59 13.52 6.03
N SER A 199 21.88 13.32 6.32
CA SER A 199 22.78 14.39 6.79
C SER A 199 22.92 15.50 5.75
N ARG A 200 23.02 15.14 4.46
CA ARG A 200 23.03 16.11 3.35
C ARG A 200 21.74 16.91 3.26
N ILE A 201 20.58 16.24 3.37
CA ILE A 201 19.27 16.92 3.38
C ILE A 201 19.19 17.90 4.56
N HIS A 202 19.58 17.49 5.77
CA HIS A 202 19.52 18.35 6.96
C HIS A 202 20.49 19.53 6.94
N ARG A 203 21.59 19.43 6.19
CA ARG A 203 22.59 20.50 6.03
C ARG A 203 22.35 21.37 4.79
N CYS A 204 21.33 21.03 3.99
CA CYS A 204 21.00 21.77 2.80
C CYS A 204 20.44 23.15 3.17
N GLU A 205 21.15 24.21 2.79
CA GLU A 205 20.64 25.57 2.90
C GLU A 205 19.72 25.88 1.71
N LEU A 206 18.58 26.51 1.99
CA LEU A 206 17.69 27.01 0.95
C LEU A 206 18.30 28.26 0.29
N PRO A 207 18.08 28.47 -1.02
CA PRO A 207 18.46 29.71 -1.68
C PRO A 207 17.91 30.93 -0.92
N PRO A 208 18.64 32.07 -0.88
CA PRO A 208 18.22 33.26 -0.13
C PRO A 208 16.80 33.77 -0.50
N ASN A 209 16.36 33.44 -1.71
CA ASN A 209 15.10 33.86 -2.33
C ASN A 209 13.93 32.91 -2.01
N GLN A 210 14.21 31.78 -1.34
CA GLN A 210 13.25 30.77 -0.90
C GLN A 210 13.30 30.63 0.62
N LYS A 211 13.25 31.76 1.35
CA LYS A 211 12.97 31.69 2.78
C LYS A 211 11.60 31.04 2.94
N SER A 212 11.52 30.00 3.77
CA SER A 212 10.23 29.47 4.17
C SER A 212 9.43 30.61 4.81
N ASP A 213 8.15 30.74 4.48
CA ASP A 213 7.22 31.71 5.09
C ASP A 213 6.97 31.42 6.60
N GLY A 214 7.92 30.78 7.30
CA GLY A 214 7.72 30.22 8.63
C GLY A 214 6.72 29.07 8.68
N LEU A 215 6.19 28.64 7.53
CA LEU A 215 5.06 27.71 7.41
C LEU A 215 5.45 26.23 7.54
N LEU A 216 6.65 25.93 8.02
CA LEU A 216 6.91 24.63 8.63
C LEU A 216 6.28 24.68 10.04
N ASP A 217 4.95 24.54 10.07
CA ASP A 217 4.18 24.45 11.31
C ASP A 217 4.48 23.11 11.99
N TYR A 218 5.64 23.04 12.62
CA TYR A 218 6.00 21.98 13.54
C TYR A 218 5.26 22.12 14.88
N GLY A 219 4.57 23.24 15.11
CA GLY A 219 3.70 23.52 16.27
C GLY A 219 2.46 22.61 16.34
N ASN A 220 2.33 21.69 15.38
CA ASN A 220 1.24 20.74 15.35
C ASN A 220 1.62 19.35 15.88
N TYR A 221 2.87 19.01 16.18
CA TYR A 221 3.19 17.64 16.61
C TYR A 221 2.63 17.33 17.99
N TYR A 222 2.92 18.16 18.98
CA TYR A 222 2.36 18.07 20.32
C TYR A 222 0.83 18.12 20.26
N ASN A 223 0.27 19.08 19.53
CA ASN A 223 -1.18 19.25 19.42
C ASN A 223 -1.85 18.06 18.72
N LYS A 224 -1.27 17.51 17.64
CA LYS A 224 -1.77 16.31 16.95
C LYS A 224 -1.70 15.07 17.82
N VAL A 225 -0.57 14.85 18.51
CA VAL A 225 -0.40 13.70 19.40
C VAL A 225 -1.37 13.81 20.58
N LYS A 226 -1.47 14.98 21.20
CA LYS A 226 -2.42 15.24 22.30
C LYS A 226 -3.86 15.03 21.84
N ALA A 227 -4.27 15.63 20.72
CA ALA A 227 -5.62 15.47 20.17
C ALA A 227 -5.93 14.00 19.86
N ARG A 228 -4.99 13.25 19.27
CA ARG A 228 -5.14 11.81 18.99
C ARG A 228 -5.32 11.00 20.28
N LEU A 229 -4.52 11.27 21.31
CA LEU A 229 -4.64 10.60 22.61
C LEU A 229 -5.98 10.90 23.28
N THR A 230 -6.48 12.14 23.17
CA THR A 230 -7.78 12.52 23.73
C THR A 230 -8.95 11.91 22.94
N GLN A 231 -8.86 11.90 21.61
CA GLN A 231 -9.92 11.42 20.73
C GLN A 231 -10.08 9.89 20.77
N HIS A 232 -9.01 9.15 21.02
CA HIS A 232 -9.00 7.68 21.07
C HIS A 232 -8.57 7.17 22.46
N SER A 233 -9.07 7.84 23.50
CA SER A 233 -8.65 7.59 24.89
C SER A 233 -8.95 6.16 25.34
N ASP A 234 -10.04 5.57 24.87
CA ASP A 234 -10.43 4.17 25.06
C ASP A 234 -9.37 3.19 24.54
N VAL A 235 -8.93 3.39 23.29
CA VAL A 235 -7.90 2.55 22.66
C VAL A 235 -6.58 2.67 23.41
N TYR A 236 -6.14 3.90 23.69
CA TYR A 236 -4.86 4.10 24.38
C TYR A 236 -4.89 3.66 25.84
N THR A 237 -6.01 3.78 26.55
CA THR A 237 -6.14 3.24 27.91
C THR A 237 -6.02 1.71 27.91
N SER A 238 -6.56 1.04 26.88
CA SER A 238 -6.44 -0.42 26.75
C SER A 238 -5.01 -0.88 26.41
N LEU A 239 -4.25 -0.09 25.65
CA LEU A 239 -2.89 -0.41 25.22
C LEU A 239 -1.83 -0.03 26.25
N LEU A 240 -2.03 1.06 26.98
CA LEU A 240 -1.10 1.59 27.98
C LEU A 240 -1.49 1.04 29.36
N ALA A 241 -1.38 -0.28 29.53
CA ALA A 241 -1.87 -0.95 30.74
C ALA A 241 -1.06 -0.63 32.00
N SER A 242 0.17 -0.11 31.85
CA SER A 242 1.06 0.19 32.98
C SER A 242 1.23 1.68 33.26
N GLU A 243 1.53 2.01 34.51
CA GLU A 243 2.02 3.32 34.93
C GLU A 243 3.29 3.74 34.16
N ALA A 244 4.13 2.78 33.75
CA ALA A 244 5.32 3.08 32.96
C ALA A 244 4.95 3.59 31.55
N ASP A 245 3.94 3.01 30.91
CA ASP A 245 3.48 3.42 29.58
C ASP A 245 2.90 4.84 29.62
N HIS A 246 2.11 5.14 30.64
CA HIS A 246 1.57 6.49 30.87
C HIS A 246 2.69 7.52 31.07
N ARG A 247 3.74 7.17 31.84
CA ARG A 247 4.91 8.04 32.01
C ARG A 247 5.63 8.28 30.69
N GLU A 248 5.81 7.28 29.84
CA GLU A 248 6.47 7.45 28.54
C GLU A 248 5.66 8.34 27.59
N VAL A 249 4.32 8.22 27.59
CA VAL A 249 3.46 9.15 26.84
C VAL A 249 3.60 10.59 27.35
N GLN A 250 3.64 10.79 28.67
CA GLN A 250 3.87 12.12 29.23
C GLN A 250 5.25 12.66 28.88
N ARG A 251 6.30 11.83 28.93
CA ARG A 251 7.65 12.21 28.50
C ARG A 251 7.68 12.62 27.04
N LEU A 252 7.01 11.88 26.16
CA LEU A 252 6.87 12.24 24.75
C LEU A 252 6.16 13.58 24.56
N LEU A 253 5.03 13.80 25.25
CA LEU A 253 4.29 15.07 25.19
C LEU A 253 5.14 16.25 25.70
N THR A 254 5.86 16.07 26.80
CA THR A 254 6.80 17.08 27.33
C THR A 254 7.92 17.36 26.32
N TYR A 255 8.49 16.30 25.72
CA TYR A 255 9.53 16.43 24.71
C TYR A 255 9.04 17.20 23.48
N LEU A 256 7.89 16.82 22.91
CA LEU A 256 7.33 17.49 21.73
C LEU A 256 7.00 18.96 22.03
N LYS A 257 6.42 19.24 23.20
CA LYS A 257 6.13 20.62 23.63
C LYS A 257 7.41 21.46 23.76
N ALA A 258 8.48 20.87 24.32
CA ALA A 258 9.77 21.53 24.43
C ALA A 258 10.46 21.70 23.07
N TYR A 259 10.32 20.72 22.17
CA TYR A 259 10.85 20.75 20.82
C TYR A 259 10.23 21.91 20.01
N GLU A 260 8.91 22.07 20.12
CA GLU A 260 8.16 23.17 19.51
C GLU A 260 8.52 24.53 20.12
N SER A 261 8.49 24.66 21.45
CA SER A 261 8.73 25.94 22.13
C SER A 261 10.15 26.46 21.93
N GLN A 262 11.13 25.56 21.82
CA GLN A 262 12.52 25.89 21.55
C GLN A 262 12.83 26.02 20.06
N GLN A 263 11.82 25.92 19.18
CA GLN A 263 12.00 26.04 17.74
C GLN A 263 13.12 25.13 17.21
N ARG A 264 13.29 23.93 17.80
CA ARG A 264 14.43 23.03 17.51
C ARG A 264 14.52 22.65 16.03
N ALA A 265 13.38 22.59 15.37
CA ALA A 265 13.32 22.31 13.94
C ALA A 265 14.00 23.40 13.06
N PHE A 266 14.07 24.64 13.54
CA PHE A 266 14.78 25.74 12.86
C PHE A 266 16.28 25.73 13.15
N HIS A 267 16.73 24.90 14.09
CA HIS A 267 18.15 24.66 14.38
C HIS A 267 18.70 23.44 13.62
N CYS A 268 17.84 22.67 12.94
CA CYS A 268 18.23 21.57 12.06
C CYS A 268 18.95 22.15 10.82
N GLY A 269 20.28 22.17 10.90
CA GLY A 269 21.19 22.81 9.95
C GLY A 269 22.42 23.40 10.64
N ARG A 270 22.29 23.76 11.93
CA ARG A 270 23.43 23.97 12.82
C ARG A 270 23.77 22.64 13.46
N ASP A 271 24.99 22.17 13.22
CA ASP A 271 25.52 20.90 13.68
C ASP A 271 25.10 20.60 15.14
N PRO A 272 24.19 19.63 15.40
CA PRO A 272 23.75 19.31 16.75
C PRO A 272 24.87 18.69 17.60
N TRP A 273 26.01 18.35 16.99
CA TRP A 273 27.17 17.73 17.62
C TRP A 273 28.34 18.70 17.86
N ARG A 274 28.22 19.99 17.49
CA ARG A 274 29.18 20.99 17.93
C ARG A 274 28.78 21.48 19.32
N PRO A 275 29.60 21.25 20.38
CA PRO A 275 29.47 22.03 21.60
C PRO A 275 29.60 23.50 21.19
N SER A 276 28.68 24.34 21.66
CA SER A 276 28.85 25.78 21.59
C SER A 276 30.16 26.12 22.28
N VAL A 277 31.18 26.46 21.50
CA VAL A 277 32.41 27.04 22.02
C VAL A 277 32.03 28.45 22.49
N GLN A 278 31.90 28.60 23.81
CA GLN A 278 32.08 29.87 24.49
C GLN A 278 33.50 29.93 25.01
#